data_AF-W2P5A7-F1
#
_entry.id   AF-W2P5A7-F1
#
_cell.length_a   1.000
_cell.length_b   1.000
_cell.length_c   1.000
_cell.angle_alpha   90.00
_cell.angle_beta   90.00
_cell.angle_gamma   90.00
#
_symmetry.space_group_name_H-M   'P 1'
#
loop_
_entity.id
_entity.type
_entity.pdbx_description
1 polymer ?
#
loop_
_entity_poly.entity_id
_entity_poly.type
_entity_poly.pdbx_seq_one_letter_code
_entity_poly.pdbx_strand_id
1 'polypeptide(L)'
;MAPINLYALFKPGVLRTEGFAYGRTASEERQGAYDIERVPSGRWEGIGAFSAQRGAPEVKQRGVTEEEALSGIGTYVGSTLCIARVPQGKPKVWNYGVVVSYTWNNLGKSGVLQVTFADATRDLAFGSEEFQDLALETYALRPCYLRGTTDVMPAEMRALHNAAHDHFNGV
;
A
#
# COMPACT_ATOMS: atom_id res chain seq x y z
N MET A 1 13.30 -27.23 17.90
CA MET A 1 12.10 -26.55 17.34
C MET A 1 12.61 -25.44 16.45
N ALA A 2 12.17 -25.37 15.19
CA ALA A 2 12.45 -24.20 14.37
C ALA A 2 11.73 -22.98 14.99
N PRO A 3 12.36 -21.80 15.04
CA PRO A 3 11.68 -20.60 15.54
C PRO A 3 10.43 -20.37 14.69
N ILE A 4 9.27 -20.25 15.34
CA ILE A 4 8.03 -19.91 14.66
C ILE A 4 8.10 -18.41 14.39
N ASN A 5 8.31 -18.04 13.13
CA ASN A 5 8.18 -16.65 12.72
C ASN A 5 6.70 -16.25 12.80
N LEU A 6 6.40 -15.26 13.62
CA LEU A 6 5.08 -14.64 13.66
C LEU A 6 5.10 -13.35 12.87
N TYR A 7 4.07 -13.13 12.07
CA TYR A 7 3.88 -11.93 11.27
C TYR A 7 2.58 -11.23 11.69
N ALA A 8 2.60 -9.89 11.73
CA ALA A 8 1.42 -9.11 12.11
C ALA A 8 1.34 -7.76 11.36
N LEU A 9 0.12 -7.27 11.10
CA LEU A 9 -0.13 -5.98 10.46
C LEU A 9 -0.46 -4.87 11.47
N PHE A 10 0.40 -3.88 11.58
CA PHE A 10 0.28 -2.78 12.54
C PHE A 10 -0.30 -1.51 11.92
N LYS A 11 -1.00 -0.75 12.77
CA LYS A 11 -1.56 0.58 12.43
C LYS A 11 -0.44 1.58 12.10
N PRO A 12 -0.77 2.67 11.37
CA PRO A 12 0.14 3.79 11.16
C PRO A 12 0.81 4.29 12.44
N GLY A 13 2.06 4.73 12.34
CA GLY A 13 2.88 5.26 13.43
C GLY A 13 3.53 4.19 14.32
N VAL A 14 2.92 3.00 14.46
CA VAL A 14 3.42 1.94 15.36
C VAL A 14 4.83 1.48 15.00
N LEU A 15 5.09 1.28 13.71
CA LEU A 15 6.41 0.90 13.19
C LEU A 15 7.09 2.07 12.48
N ARG A 16 6.82 3.31 12.91
CA ARG A 16 7.40 4.54 12.32
C ARG A 16 7.18 4.62 10.80
N THR A 17 5.96 4.30 10.37
CA THR A 17 5.47 4.44 8.99
C THR A 17 4.21 5.30 8.98
N GLU A 18 4.00 6.05 7.92
CA GLU A 18 2.80 6.90 7.75
C GLU A 18 1.53 6.09 7.46
N GLY A 19 1.69 4.82 7.04
CA GLY A 19 0.61 3.87 6.82
C GLY A 19 0.78 2.58 7.60
N PHE A 20 -0.11 1.62 7.33
CA PHE A 20 -0.01 0.28 7.90
C PHE A 20 1.31 -0.39 7.49
N ALA A 21 1.89 -1.18 8.39
CA ALA A 21 3.15 -1.88 8.14
C ALA A 21 3.16 -3.27 8.76
N TYR A 22 3.80 -4.20 8.06
CA TYR A 22 4.01 -5.55 8.56
C TYR A 22 5.21 -5.59 9.51
N GLY A 23 5.06 -6.36 10.58
CA GLY A 23 6.14 -6.69 11.50
C GLY A 23 6.31 -8.20 11.61
N ARG A 24 7.54 -8.64 11.88
CA ARG A 24 7.90 -10.03 12.13
C ARG A 24 8.62 -10.17 13.48
N THR A 25 8.45 -11.30 14.14
CA THR A 25 9.29 -11.71 15.27
C THR A 25 9.67 -13.17 15.11
N ALA A 26 10.95 -13.46 15.37
CA ALA A 26 11.47 -14.82 15.58
C ALA A 26 11.73 -15.09 17.08
N SER A 27 11.54 -14.07 17.93
CA SER A 27 11.78 -14.12 19.36
C SER A 27 10.59 -14.74 20.09
N GLU A 28 10.89 -15.47 21.17
CA GLU A 28 9.88 -15.91 22.13
C GLU A 28 9.27 -14.72 22.88
N GLU A 29 8.04 -14.90 23.35
CA GLU A 29 7.34 -13.91 24.16
C GLU A 29 8.11 -13.67 25.48
N ARG A 30 8.52 -12.43 25.72
CA ARG A 30 9.21 -12.03 26.95
C ARG A 30 8.36 -11.01 27.69
N GLN A 31 7.96 -11.35 28.91
CA GLN A 31 7.16 -10.47 29.78
C GLN A 31 5.88 -9.96 29.09
N GLY A 32 5.25 -10.80 28.25
CA GLY A 32 4.02 -10.44 27.53
C GLY A 32 4.23 -9.60 26.27
N ALA A 33 5.46 -9.45 25.77
CA ALA A 33 5.79 -8.70 24.58
C ALA A 33 6.72 -9.48 23.62
N TYR A 34 6.71 -9.06 22.36
CA TYR A 34 7.62 -9.52 21.31
C TYR A 34 8.49 -8.37 20.81
N ASP A 35 9.75 -8.66 20.46
CA ASP A 35 10.59 -7.76 19.70
C ASP A 35 10.23 -7.90 18.21
N ILE A 36 9.55 -6.89 17.68
CA ILE A 36 9.04 -6.89 16.32
C ILE A 36 9.97 -6.09 15.42
N GLU A 37 10.44 -6.72 14.34
CA GLU A 37 11.16 -6.08 13.24
C GLU A 37 10.18 -5.71 12.13
N ARG A 38 10.27 -4.50 11.58
CA ARG A 38 9.47 -4.10 10.42
C ARG A 38 9.92 -4.89 9.19
N VAL A 39 8.95 -5.47 8.48
CA VAL A 39 9.19 -6.17 7.21
C VAL A 39 9.33 -5.12 6.09
N PRO A 40 10.41 -5.16 5.29
CA PRO A 40 10.59 -4.26 4.16
C PRO A 40 9.78 -4.76 2.96
N SER A 41 8.46 -4.56 2.98
CA SER A 41 7.55 -5.01 1.92
C SER A 41 6.58 -3.92 1.48
N GLY A 42 6.06 -4.07 0.26
CA GLY A 42 5.10 -3.14 -0.34
C GLY A 42 5.64 -1.72 -0.37
N ARG A 43 4.90 -0.77 0.18
CA ARG A 43 5.29 0.65 0.22
C ARG A 43 6.59 0.92 1.00
N TRP A 44 7.01 -0.03 1.84
CA TRP A 44 8.12 0.14 2.77
C TRP A 44 9.35 -0.69 2.39
N GLU A 45 9.45 -1.19 1.16
CA GLU A 45 10.61 -2.00 0.73
C GLU A 45 11.94 -1.23 0.82
N GLY A 46 11.93 0.09 0.53
CA GLY A 46 13.12 0.94 0.55
C GLY A 46 13.42 1.68 1.86
N ILE A 47 12.57 1.56 2.90
CA ILE A 47 12.79 2.28 4.16
C ILE A 47 13.70 1.46 5.09
N GLY A 48 14.62 2.14 5.78
CA GLY A 48 15.63 1.47 6.63
C GLY A 48 15.04 0.56 7.71
N ALA A 49 15.86 -0.33 8.27
CA ALA A 49 15.43 -1.26 9.32
C ALA A 49 14.88 -0.51 10.56
N PHE A 50 13.86 -1.10 11.18
CA PHE A 50 13.27 -0.58 12.41
C PHE A 50 12.72 -1.72 13.26
N SER A 51 12.92 -1.64 14.58
CA SER A 51 12.40 -2.62 15.53
C SER A 51 11.74 -1.93 16.72
N ALA A 52 10.70 -2.56 17.26
CA ALA A 52 9.98 -2.06 18.43
C ALA A 52 9.38 -3.22 19.25
N GLN A 53 9.19 -3.00 20.55
CA GLN A 53 8.48 -3.96 21.39
C GLN A 53 6.97 -3.80 21.26
N ARG A 54 6.26 -4.90 21.02
CA ARG A 54 4.78 -4.91 20.93
C ARG A 54 4.19 -5.97 21.86
N GLY A 55 3.02 -5.65 22.43
CA GLY A 55 2.33 -6.57 23.33
C GLY A 55 1.85 -7.82 22.60
N ALA A 56 2.01 -8.99 23.22
CA ALA A 56 1.62 -10.28 22.66
C ALA A 56 0.14 -10.38 22.23
N PRO A 57 -0.83 -9.82 22.99
CA PRO A 57 -2.23 -9.82 22.56
C PRO A 57 -2.44 -9.06 21.24
N GLU A 58 -1.74 -7.94 21.05
CA GLU A 58 -1.82 -7.15 19.83
C GLU A 58 -1.24 -7.92 18.64
N VAL A 59 -0.07 -8.53 18.81
CA VAL A 59 0.58 -9.34 17.76
C VAL A 59 -0.32 -10.49 17.33
N LYS A 60 -0.92 -11.22 18.30
CA LYS A 60 -1.82 -12.35 18.03
C LYS A 60 -3.12 -11.89 17.34
N GLN A 61 -3.72 -10.78 17.77
CA GLN A 61 -4.94 -10.24 17.16
C GLN A 61 -4.72 -9.76 15.72
N ARG A 62 -3.51 -9.30 15.41
CA ARG A 62 -3.12 -8.75 14.10
C ARG A 62 -2.36 -9.74 13.23
N GLY A 63 -2.36 -11.02 13.61
CA GLY A 63 -1.60 -12.07 12.97
C GLY A 63 -1.97 -12.23 11.49
N VAL A 64 -0.95 -12.33 10.65
CA VAL A 64 -1.07 -12.57 9.21
C VAL A 64 -0.14 -13.71 8.79
N THR A 65 -0.32 -14.20 7.57
CA THR A 65 0.62 -15.18 7.00
C THR A 65 1.93 -14.51 6.60
N GLU A 66 3.00 -15.30 6.52
CA GLU A 66 4.28 -14.84 5.99
C GLU A 66 4.12 -14.31 4.56
N GLU A 67 3.38 -15.04 3.72
CA GLU A 67 3.16 -14.66 2.33
C GLU A 67 2.40 -13.33 2.21
N GLU A 68 1.41 -13.09 3.06
CA GLU A 68 0.72 -11.80 3.11
C GLU A 68 1.70 -10.67 3.47
N ALA A 69 2.48 -10.87 4.53
CA ALA A 69 3.43 -9.88 5.01
C ALA A 69 4.53 -9.57 3.99
N LEU A 70 5.04 -10.58 3.28
CA LEU A 70 6.03 -10.42 2.23
C LEU A 70 5.43 -9.79 0.96
N SER A 71 4.15 -10.04 0.66
CA SER A 71 3.46 -9.37 -0.46
C SER A 71 3.36 -7.86 -0.25
N GLY A 72 3.25 -7.41 1.01
CA GLY A 72 3.09 -6.01 1.35
C GLY A 72 1.72 -5.41 1.03
N ILE A 73 0.73 -6.21 0.62
CA ILE A 73 -0.59 -5.73 0.16
C ILE A 73 -1.26 -4.78 1.16
N GLY A 74 -1.28 -5.12 2.45
CA GLY A 74 -1.93 -4.32 3.49
C GLY A 74 -1.24 -2.98 3.75
N THR A 75 0.00 -2.80 3.29
CA THR A 75 0.69 -1.51 3.42
C THR A 75 0.01 -0.43 2.59
N TYR A 76 -0.65 -0.79 1.49
CA TYR A 76 -1.31 0.16 0.57
C TYR A 76 -2.62 0.73 1.13
N VAL A 77 -3.17 0.18 2.22
CA VAL A 77 -4.40 0.72 2.81
C VAL A 77 -4.23 2.18 3.25
N GLY A 78 -5.17 3.02 2.84
CA GLY A 78 -5.15 4.47 3.08
C GLY A 78 -4.20 5.24 2.15
N SER A 79 -3.58 4.56 1.18
CA SER A 79 -2.67 5.18 0.22
C SER A 79 -3.37 5.60 -1.07
N THR A 80 -2.71 6.48 -1.82
CA THR A 80 -3.20 6.91 -3.13
C THR A 80 -2.42 6.19 -4.22
N LEU A 81 -3.13 5.57 -5.15
CA LEU A 81 -2.54 4.74 -6.19
C LEU A 81 -2.74 5.36 -7.57
N CYS A 82 -1.70 5.26 -8.39
CA CYS A 82 -1.79 5.43 -9.84
C CYS A 82 -1.78 4.06 -10.51
N ILE A 83 -2.78 3.80 -11.35
CA ILE A 83 -3.00 2.47 -11.95
C ILE A 83 -3.26 2.64 -13.44
N ALA A 84 -2.54 1.88 -14.26
CA ALA A 84 -2.82 1.84 -15.68
C ALA A 84 -4.07 0.97 -15.93
N ARG A 85 -5.10 1.54 -16.53
CA ARG A 85 -6.35 0.84 -16.86
C ARG A 85 -6.63 0.92 -18.35
N VAL A 86 -7.28 -0.11 -18.89
CA VAL A 86 -7.79 -0.11 -20.27
C VAL A 86 -9.32 -0.15 -20.19
N PRO A 87 -10.02 0.99 -20.16
CA PRO A 87 -11.48 1.00 -20.16
C PRO A 87 -12.00 0.42 -21.48
N GLN A 88 -13.15 -0.26 -21.44
CA GLN A 88 -13.72 -0.89 -22.62
C GLN A 88 -13.96 0.15 -23.74
N GLY A 89 -13.43 -0.11 -24.93
CA GLY A 89 -13.54 0.78 -26.09
C GLY A 89 -12.74 2.08 -25.98
N LYS A 90 -11.82 2.20 -25.01
CA LYS A 90 -10.98 3.40 -24.81
C LYS A 90 -9.49 3.03 -24.75
N PRO A 91 -8.59 4.00 -25.05
CA PRO A 91 -7.15 3.78 -24.90
C PRO A 91 -6.79 3.47 -23.44
N LYS A 92 -5.62 2.85 -23.24
CA LYS A 92 -5.02 2.67 -21.91
C LYS A 92 -4.81 4.04 -21.27
N VAL A 93 -5.34 4.27 -20.07
CA VAL A 93 -5.24 5.54 -19.32
C VAL A 93 -4.62 5.29 -17.94
N TRP A 94 -3.98 6.32 -17.37
CA TRP A 94 -3.64 6.33 -15.93
C TRP A 94 -4.87 6.79 -15.14
N ASN A 95 -5.28 5.99 -14.15
CA ASN A 95 -6.38 6.29 -13.27
C ASN A 95 -5.91 6.29 -11.82
N TYR A 96 -6.35 7.28 -11.06
CA TYR A 96 -5.94 7.49 -9.69
C TYR A 96 -7.07 7.14 -8.74
N GLY A 97 -6.74 6.48 -7.64
CA GLY A 97 -7.74 6.09 -6.64
C GLY A 97 -7.12 5.96 -5.25
N VAL A 98 -7.99 5.82 -4.26
CA VAL A 98 -7.59 5.63 -2.86
C VAL A 98 -7.90 4.20 -2.46
N VAL A 99 -6.92 3.51 -1.85
CA VAL A 99 -7.15 2.17 -1.31
C VAL A 99 -7.89 2.29 0.01
N VAL A 100 -9.08 1.73 0.08
CA VAL A 100 -9.92 1.76 1.28
C VAL A 100 -9.81 0.48 2.11
N SER A 101 -9.48 -0.64 1.47
CA SER A 101 -9.35 -1.95 2.12
C SER A 101 -8.66 -2.96 1.19
N TYR A 102 -8.42 -4.17 1.71
CA TYR A 102 -7.88 -5.28 0.94
C TYR A 102 -8.46 -6.61 1.45
N THR A 103 -8.36 -7.64 0.61
CA THR A 103 -8.57 -9.04 1.00
C THR A 103 -7.35 -9.87 0.61
N TRP A 104 -7.10 -10.94 1.37
CA TRP A 104 -5.99 -11.87 1.12
C TRP A 104 -6.50 -13.31 1.11
N ASN A 105 -6.07 -14.08 0.12
CA ASN A 105 -6.36 -15.50 -0.04
C ASN A 105 -5.11 -16.33 0.26
N ASN A 106 -5.11 -17.01 1.40
CA ASN A 106 -4.00 -17.86 1.84
C ASN A 106 -3.72 -19.04 0.90
N LEU A 107 -4.76 -19.65 0.30
CA LEU A 107 -4.59 -20.81 -0.59
C LEU A 107 -3.99 -20.39 -1.92
N GLY A 108 -4.48 -19.28 -2.48
CA GLY A 108 -4.05 -18.75 -3.76
C GLY A 108 -2.84 -17.82 -3.70
N LYS A 109 -2.32 -17.52 -2.49
CA LYS A 109 -1.24 -16.55 -2.23
C LYS A 109 -1.39 -15.25 -3.03
N SER A 110 -2.62 -14.77 -3.07
CA SER A 110 -3.04 -13.62 -3.87
C SER A 110 -3.99 -12.75 -3.06
N GLY A 111 -4.05 -11.48 -3.41
CA GLY A 111 -4.95 -10.54 -2.75
C GLY A 111 -5.61 -9.60 -3.73
N VAL A 112 -6.58 -8.87 -3.21
CA VAL A 112 -7.35 -7.86 -3.95
C VAL A 112 -7.31 -6.57 -3.16
N LEU A 113 -7.01 -5.47 -3.84
CA LEU A 113 -7.17 -4.12 -3.31
C LEU A 113 -8.55 -3.58 -3.67
N GLN A 114 -9.23 -3.02 -2.69
CA GLN A 114 -10.47 -2.27 -2.88
C GLN A 114 -10.12 -0.80 -3.04
N VAL A 115 -10.27 -0.27 -4.25
CA VAL A 115 -9.81 1.07 -4.63
C VAL A 115 -11.01 1.93 -5.03
N THR A 116 -11.18 3.05 -4.33
CA THR A 116 -12.19 4.07 -4.64
C THR A 116 -11.65 5.06 -5.65
N PHE A 117 -12.26 5.08 -6.82
CA PHE A 117 -12.07 6.08 -7.87
C PHE A 117 -13.17 7.16 -7.76
N ALA A 118 -13.10 8.18 -8.62
CA ALA A 118 -14.09 9.25 -8.67
C ALA A 118 -15.53 8.74 -8.96
N ASP A 119 -15.67 7.63 -9.68
CA ASP A 119 -16.96 7.06 -10.10
C ASP A 119 -17.46 5.91 -9.20
N ALA A 120 -16.55 5.07 -8.70
CA ALA A 120 -16.90 3.88 -7.94
C ALA A 120 -15.71 3.28 -7.18
N THR A 121 -16.01 2.46 -6.17
CA THR A 121 -15.06 1.51 -5.59
C THR A 121 -15.00 0.25 -6.44
N ARG A 122 -13.80 -0.25 -6.71
CA ARG A 122 -13.57 -1.46 -7.52
C ARG A 122 -12.54 -2.37 -6.87
N ASP A 123 -12.70 -3.65 -7.14
CA ASP A 123 -11.79 -4.71 -6.73
C ASP A 123 -10.72 -4.90 -7.80
N LEU A 124 -9.45 -4.78 -7.41
CA LEU A 124 -8.30 -4.94 -8.30
C LEU A 124 -7.38 -6.03 -7.76
N ALA A 125 -7.02 -6.99 -8.62
CA ALA A 125 -6.04 -8.01 -8.27
C ALA A 125 -4.71 -7.34 -7.89
N PHE A 126 -4.12 -7.78 -6.78
CA PHE A 126 -2.87 -7.20 -6.29
C PHE A 126 -1.66 -7.72 -7.06
N GLY A 127 -0.84 -6.81 -7.56
CA GLY A 127 0.43 -7.06 -8.21
C GLY A 127 1.36 -5.88 -7.92
N SER A 128 2.38 -6.08 -7.10
CA SER A 128 3.23 -5.00 -6.58
C SER A 128 3.90 -4.15 -7.66
N GLU A 129 4.17 -4.71 -8.83
CA GLU A 129 4.76 -4.01 -9.98
C GLU A 129 3.74 -3.16 -10.76
N GLU A 130 2.44 -3.42 -10.58
CA GLU A 130 1.36 -2.72 -11.28
C GLU A 130 0.83 -1.50 -10.51
N PHE A 131 1.18 -1.41 -9.22
CA PHE A 131 0.73 -0.36 -8.32
C PHE A 131 1.90 0.55 -7.94
N GLN A 132 1.70 1.85 -8.13
CA GLN A 132 2.61 2.86 -7.61
C GLN A 132 1.90 3.68 -6.55
N ASP A 133 2.43 3.66 -5.33
CA ASP A 133 2.03 4.62 -4.30
C ASP A 133 2.53 6.01 -4.67
N LEU A 134 1.62 6.98 -4.61
CA LEU A 134 1.96 8.37 -4.85
C LEU A 134 1.82 9.16 -3.56
N ALA A 135 2.85 9.94 -3.25
CA ALA A 135 2.77 11.02 -2.26
C ALA A 135 1.95 12.16 -2.89
N LEU A 136 0.64 11.98 -2.92
CA LEU A 136 -0.31 12.91 -3.51
C LEU A 136 -1.31 13.35 -2.46
N GLU A 137 -1.67 14.62 -2.50
CA GLU A 137 -2.84 15.09 -1.78
C GLU A 137 -4.09 14.57 -2.48
N THR A 138 -5.04 14.04 -1.70
CA THR A 138 -6.20 13.27 -2.17
C THR A 138 -7.04 13.99 -3.25
N TYR A 139 -6.95 15.31 -3.34
CA TYR A 139 -7.66 16.13 -4.34
C TYR A 139 -7.01 16.16 -5.74
N ALA A 140 -5.73 15.80 -5.85
CA ALA A 140 -4.99 15.76 -7.11
C ALA A 140 -5.15 14.42 -7.85
N LEU A 141 -5.98 13.51 -7.32
CA LEU A 141 -6.36 12.22 -7.93
C LEU A 141 -7.37 12.36 -9.09
N ARG A 142 -7.23 13.41 -9.91
CA ARG A 142 -7.99 13.50 -11.15
C ARG A 142 -7.33 12.57 -12.18
N PRO A 143 -8.08 11.75 -12.93
CA PRO A 143 -7.55 11.03 -14.08
C PRO A 143 -6.74 12.00 -14.96
N CYS A 144 -5.73 11.52 -15.70
CA CYS A 144 -5.00 12.34 -16.68
C CYS A 144 -5.91 12.78 -17.85
N TYR A 145 -6.98 13.53 -17.56
CA TYR A 145 -8.06 13.96 -18.45
C TYR A 145 -8.58 12.87 -19.41
N LEU A 146 -8.54 11.59 -18.99
CA LEU A 146 -8.88 10.44 -19.83
C LEU A 146 -8.04 10.33 -21.12
N ARG A 147 -6.86 10.95 -21.17
CA ARG A 147 -5.91 10.83 -22.28
C ARG A 147 -5.17 9.50 -22.22
N GLY A 148 -4.84 8.96 -23.39
CA GLY A 148 -4.07 7.73 -23.51
C GLY A 148 -2.70 7.86 -22.84
N THR A 149 -2.24 6.80 -22.19
CA THR A 149 -0.89 6.69 -21.61
C THR A 149 0.21 6.88 -22.65
N THR A 150 -0.07 6.59 -23.93
CA THR A 150 0.81 6.88 -25.07
C THR A 150 0.91 8.36 -25.41
N ASP A 151 -0.07 9.15 -24.98
CA ASP A 151 -0.26 10.53 -25.41
C ASP A 151 0.15 11.54 -24.33
N VAL A 152 0.69 11.07 -23.20
CA VAL A 152 1.12 11.90 -22.07
C VAL A 152 2.57 11.55 -21.74
N MET A 153 3.46 12.50 -21.99
CA MET A 153 4.88 12.31 -21.68
C MET A 153 5.10 12.32 -20.15
N PRO A 154 6.09 11.60 -19.60
CA PRO A 154 6.39 11.62 -18.16
C PRO A 154 6.69 13.01 -17.58
N ALA A 155 7.22 13.93 -18.39
CA ALA A 155 7.42 15.33 -18.01
C ALA A 155 6.09 16.10 -17.94
N GLU A 156 5.16 15.84 -18.87
CA GLU A 156 3.82 16.44 -18.90
C GLU A 156 2.97 15.96 -17.73
N MET A 157 3.04 14.67 -17.39
CA MET A 157 2.37 14.11 -16.20
C MET A 157 2.86 14.76 -14.91
N ARG A 158 4.19 14.93 -14.77
CA ARG A 158 4.79 15.65 -13.62
C ARG A 158 4.39 17.13 -13.58
N ALA A 159 4.31 17.79 -14.73
CA ALA A 159 3.89 19.19 -14.79
C ALA A 159 2.42 19.37 -14.39
N LEU A 160 1.52 18.50 -14.87
CA LEU A 160 0.11 18.50 -14.48
C LEU A 160 -0.05 18.24 -12.98
N HIS A 161 0.75 17.34 -12.44
CA HIS A 161 0.81 17.05 -11.01
C HIS A 161 1.25 18.27 -10.20
N ASN A 162 2.39 18.88 -10.56
CA ASN A 162 2.91 20.06 -9.85
C ASN A 162 1.93 21.23 -9.90
N ALA A 163 1.33 21.49 -11.06
CA ALA A 163 0.35 22.57 -11.21
C ALA A 163 -0.90 22.37 -10.33
N ALA A 164 -1.37 21.13 -10.18
CA ALA A 164 -2.47 20.82 -9.28
C ALA A 164 -2.07 21.00 -7.81
N HIS A 165 -0.88 20.53 -7.43
CA HIS A 165 -0.33 20.71 -6.08
C HIS A 165 -0.21 22.20 -5.73
N ASP A 166 0.37 23.02 -6.60
CA ASP A 166 0.63 24.44 -6.34
C ASP A 166 -0.67 25.24 -6.24
N HIS A 167 -1.64 25.00 -7.14
CA HIS A 167 -2.93 25.67 -7.13
C HIS A 167 -3.70 25.49 -5.80
N PHE A 168 -3.65 24.29 -5.24
CA PHE A 168 -4.38 23.97 -4.02
C PHE A 168 -3.63 24.35 -2.74
N ASN A 169 -2.30 24.24 -2.73
CA ASN A 169 -1.49 24.71 -1.61
C ASN A 169 -1.25 26.23 -1.63
N GLY A 170 -1.66 26.91 -2.70
CA GLY A 170 -1.47 28.35 -2.87
C GLY A 170 0.00 28.75 -3.01
N VAL A 171 0.81 27.91 -3.66
CA VAL A 171 2.25 28.10 -3.91
C VAL A 171 2.48 28.74 -5.27
#